data_AF-A0A7V1W9D5-F1
#
_entry.id   AF-A0A7V1W9D5-F1
#
_cell.length_a   1.000
_cell.length_b   1.000
_cell.length_c   1.000
_cell.angle_alpha   90.00
_cell.angle_beta   90.00
_cell.angle_gamma   90.00
#
_symmetry.space_group_name_H-M   'P 1'
#
loop_
_entity.id
_entity.type
_entity.pdbx_description
1 polymer ?
#
loop_
_entity_poly.entity_id
_entity_poly.type
_entity_poly.pdbx_seq_one_letter_code
_entity_poly.pdbx_strand_id
1 'polypeptide(L)'
;MATVNFPVEVQNTTLLNHFELHYEPAGHPPAGVYDKPHFDLHAYAIAPAAVAAIAGNDTAAPVAARVPAGYTYPGVNQAVPQMGVHASPNSDFLPGFVFRETMILGYWGGSLIFVEPMITRDRLMTKSTLTLTIAEPTELGRTTRYPTRFLATYDAGNDTYSFAFSNFVNKPG
;
A
#
# COMPACT_ATOMS: atom_id res chain seq x y z
N MET A 1 -12.53 9.75 -2.49
CA MET A 1 -11.09 9.97 -2.37
C MET A 1 -10.83 11.16 -1.46
N ALA A 2 -9.92 11.01 -0.50
CA ALA A 2 -9.32 12.13 0.22
C ALA A 2 -7.79 12.05 0.06
N THR A 3 -7.13 13.19 -0.19
CA THR A 3 -5.67 13.27 -0.38
C THR A 3 -5.07 14.23 0.65
N VAL A 4 -3.98 13.83 1.29
CA VAL A 4 -3.26 14.63 2.28
C VAL A 4 -1.75 14.52 2.03
N ASN A 5 -1.09 15.65 1.78
CA ASN A 5 0.37 15.67 1.68
C ASN A 5 0.99 15.42 3.05
N PHE A 6 2.02 14.58 3.11
CA PHE A 6 2.82 14.49 4.34
C PHE A 6 3.65 15.78 4.52
N PRO A 7 4.00 16.15 5.76
CA PRO A 7 4.92 17.27 6.01
C PRO A 7 6.24 17.11 5.24
N VAL A 8 6.85 18.23 4.86
CA VAL A 8 8.08 18.23 4.04
C VAL A 8 9.22 17.45 4.68
N GLU A 9 9.29 17.42 6.00
CA GLU A 9 10.26 16.65 6.77
C GLU A 9 10.08 15.14 6.56
N VAL A 10 8.83 14.66 6.46
CA VAL A 10 8.52 13.26 6.14
C VAL A 10 8.91 12.95 4.70
N GLN A 11 8.58 13.84 3.76
CA GLN A 11 8.92 13.67 2.34
C GLN A 11 10.44 13.62 2.11
N ASN A 12 11.21 14.42 2.86
CA ASN A 12 12.66 14.49 2.72
C ASN A 12 13.41 13.36 3.41
N THR A 13 12.83 12.75 4.44
CA THR A 13 13.54 11.77 5.29
C THR A 13 13.04 10.34 5.13
N THR A 14 11.88 10.14 4.50
CA THR A 14 11.24 8.83 4.33
C THR A 14 10.85 8.57 2.89
N LEU A 15 10.37 7.37 2.61
CA LEU A 15 9.83 7.01 1.31
C LEU A 15 8.55 7.81 0.98
N LEU A 16 7.81 8.28 2.00
CA LEU A 16 6.42 8.71 1.86
C LEU A 16 6.29 10.19 1.45
N ASN A 17 5.45 10.44 0.44
CA ASN A 17 5.17 11.74 -0.12
C ASN A 17 3.77 12.28 0.27
N HIS A 18 2.73 11.52 -0.01
CA HIS A 18 1.35 11.86 0.33
C HIS A 18 0.53 10.60 0.60
N PHE A 19 -0.65 10.81 1.16
CA PHE A 19 -1.60 9.79 1.51
C PHE A 19 -2.90 9.98 0.73
N GLU A 20 -3.46 8.90 0.19
CA GLU A 20 -4.79 8.86 -0.41
C GLU A 20 -5.64 7.78 0.24
N LEU A 21 -6.89 8.13 0.52
CA LEU A 21 -7.91 7.22 1.04
C LEU A 21 -9.01 7.01 0.00
N HIS A 22 -9.16 5.77 -0.45
CA HIS A 22 -10.28 5.32 -1.27
C HIS A 22 -11.24 4.46 -0.45
N TYR A 23 -12.53 4.56 -0.76
CA TYR A 23 -13.54 3.67 -0.22
C TYR A 23 -14.15 2.92 -1.38
N GLU A 24 -14.06 1.60 -1.31
CA GLU A 24 -14.44 0.68 -2.36
C GLU A 24 -15.68 -0.09 -1.90
N PRO A 25 -16.90 0.46 -2.08
CA PRO A 25 -18.13 -0.09 -1.50
C PRO A 25 -18.50 -1.47 -2.06
N ALA A 26 -18.00 -1.82 -3.25
CA ALA A 26 -18.24 -3.10 -3.90
C ALA A 26 -17.00 -4.02 -3.87
N GLY A 27 -15.89 -3.56 -3.28
CA GLY A 27 -14.58 -4.15 -3.52
C GLY A 27 -14.10 -3.95 -4.97
N HIS A 28 -13.01 -4.62 -5.32
CA HIS A 28 -12.44 -4.58 -6.66
C HIS A 28 -11.67 -5.87 -6.99
N PRO A 29 -11.29 -6.11 -8.26
CA PRO A 29 -10.52 -7.29 -8.63
C PRO A 29 -9.22 -7.46 -7.82
N PRO A 30 -8.71 -8.69 -7.66
CA PRO A 30 -9.18 -9.92 -8.28
C PRO A 30 -10.47 -10.47 -7.69
N ALA A 31 -11.34 -11.00 -8.55
CA ALA A 31 -12.59 -11.62 -8.14
C ALA A 31 -12.33 -12.79 -7.17
N GLY A 32 -13.14 -12.86 -6.12
CA GLY A 32 -13.01 -13.79 -5.00
C GLY A 32 -11.94 -13.42 -3.98
N VAL A 33 -11.16 -12.36 -4.22
CA VAL A 33 -10.04 -11.96 -3.34
C VAL A 33 -10.37 -10.64 -2.64
N TYR A 34 -10.50 -9.53 -3.37
CA TYR A 34 -10.72 -8.19 -2.79
C TYR A 34 -12.18 -7.68 -2.96
N ASP A 35 -13.15 -8.59 -2.95
CA ASP A 35 -14.57 -8.35 -3.28
C ASP A 35 -15.45 -7.85 -2.11
N LYS A 36 -14.86 -7.47 -0.97
CA LYS A 36 -15.64 -6.96 0.19
C LYS A 36 -15.57 -5.45 0.26
N PRO A 37 -16.55 -4.74 0.83
CA PRO A 37 -16.43 -3.31 1.06
C PRO A 37 -15.21 -2.99 1.92
N HIS A 38 -14.31 -2.16 1.43
CA HIS A 38 -13.04 -1.86 2.10
C HIS A 38 -12.53 -0.45 1.81
N PHE A 39 -11.46 -0.08 2.52
CA PHE A 39 -10.73 1.15 2.31
C PHE A 39 -9.32 0.82 1.85
N ASP A 40 -8.86 1.58 0.85
CA ASP A 40 -7.48 1.52 0.35
C ASP A 40 -6.72 2.75 0.83
N LEU A 41 -5.64 2.50 1.57
CA LEU A 41 -4.88 3.53 2.26
C LEU A 41 -3.53 3.72 1.55
N HIS A 42 -3.53 4.37 0.39
CA HIS A 42 -2.33 4.52 -0.41
C HIS A 42 -1.37 5.55 0.22
N ALA A 43 -0.19 5.12 0.65
CA ALA A 43 0.89 6.02 1.02
C ALA A 43 1.93 6.05 -0.11
N TYR A 44 1.79 7.03 -1.01
CA TYR A 44 2.61 7.17 -2.21
C TYR A 44 4.01 7.69 -1.90
N ALA A 45 4.97 7.28 -2.73
CA ALA A 45 6.39 7.62 -2.68
C ALA A 45 6.85 8.57 -3.80
N ILE A 46 5.90 9.00 -4.63
CA ILE A 46 6.09 9.93 -5.74
C ILE A 46 5.12 11.09 -5.60
N ALA A 47 5.43 12.22 -6.24
CA ALA A 47 4.59 13.41 -6.18
C ALA A 47 3.20 13.15 -6.82
N PRO A 48 2.13 13.83 -6.38
CA PRO A 48 0.78 13.67 -6.95
C PRO A 48 0.72 13.88 -8.47
N ALA A 49 1.53 14.78 -9.02
CA ALA A 49 1.61 14.99 -10.47
C ALA A 49 2.19 13.78 -11.23
N ALA A 50 3.12 13.05 -10.61
CA ALA A 50 3.67 11.82 -11.18
C ALA A 50 2.67 10.66 -11.09
N VAL A 51 1.93 10.54 -9.98
CA VAL A 51 0.78 9.63 -9.84
C VAL A 51 -0.23 9.89 -10.95
N ALA A 52 -0.67 11.14 -11.12
CA ALA A 52 -1.64 11.53 -12.13
C ALA A 52 -1.20 11.24 -13.58
N ALA A 53 0.10 11.11 -13.85
CA ALA A 53 0.65 10.80 -15.16
C ALA A 53 0.69 9.29 -15.49
N ILE A 54 0.39 8.42 -14.53
CA ILE A 54 0.38 6.96 -14.74
C ILE A 54 -0.86 6.56 -15.55
N ALA A 55 -0.65 6.15 -16.80
CA ALA A 55 -1.71 5.85 -17.78
C ALA A 55 -2.08 4.35 -17.92
N GLY A 56 -1.50 3.46 -17.10
CA GLY A 56 -1.87 2.03 -17.06
C GLY A 56 -1.12 1.10 -18.03
N ASN A 57 -0.11 1.57 -18.76
CA ASN A 57 0.80 0.70 -19.53
C ASN A 57 2.22 0.85 -18.96
N ASP A 58 2.57 0.06 -17.95
CA ASP A 58 3.93 0.07 -17.41
C ASP A 58 4.88 -0.55 -18.45
N THR A 59 6.08 0.00 -18.54
CA THR A 59 7.10 -0.47 -19.49
C THR A 59 8.23 -1.23 -18.81
N ALA A 60 8.27 -1.25 -17.48
CA ALA A 60 9.35 -1.91 -16.74
C ALA A 60 8.86 -2.59 -15.46
N ALA A 61 9.13 -3.90 -15.36
CA ALA A 61 8.92 -4.64 -14.12
C ALA A 61 10.02 -4.31 -13.08
N PRO A 62 9.73 -4.39 -11.77
CA PRO A 62 10.77 -4.34 -10.75
C PRO A 62 11.71 -5.54 -10.88
N VAL A 63 12.99 -5.34 -10.59
CA VAL A 63 13.92 -6.46 -10.41
C VAL A 63 13.51 -7.28 -9.19
N ALA A 64 13.88 -8.56 -9.15
CA ALA A 64 13.45 -9.49 -8.09
C ALA A 64 13.77 -8.97 -6.68
N ALA A 65 14.91 -8.31 -6.48
CA ALA A 65 15.32 -7.76 -5.18
C ALA A 65 14.42 -6.62 -4.65
N ARG A 66 13.58 -6.02 -5.50
CA ARG A 66 12.61 -4.97 -5.15
C ARG A 66 11.23 -5.50 -4.81
N VAL A 67 10.96 -6.78 -5.10
CA VAL A 67 9.72 -7.46 -4.72
C VAL A 67 10.00 -8.28 -3.46
N PRO A 68 9.34 -8.00 -2.32
CA PRO A 68 9.58 -8.75 -1.10
C PRO A 68 9.30 -10.24 -1.24
N ALA A 69 9.99 -11.04 -0.44
CA ALA A 69 9.71 -12.46 -0.33
C ALA A 69 8.24 -12.69 0.08
N GLY A 70 7.58 -13.64 -0.58
CA GLY A 70 6.18 -13.95 -0.33
C GLY A 70 5.18 -13.03 -1.04
N TYR A 71 5.62 -12.15 -1.94
CA TYR A 71 4.74 -11.34 -2.79
C TYR A 71 4.76 -11.83 -4.24
N THR A 72 3.63 -11.66 -4.92
CA THR A 72 3.48 -11.89 -6.36
C THR A 72 3.34 -10.55 -7.07
N TYR A 73 4.25 -10.26 -7.99
CA TYR A 73 4.11 -9.18 -8.97
C TYR A 73 3.46 -9.75 -10.25
N PRO A 74 2.27 -9.30 -10.65
CA PRO A 74 1.48 -9.96 -11.68
C PRO A 74 1.88 -9.57 -13.12
N GLY A 75 2.83 -8.64 -13.30
CA GLY A 75 3.34 -8.22 -14.60
C GLY A 75 2.92 -6.81 -15.02
N VAL A 76 3.69 -6.21 -15.91
CA VAL A 76 3.50 -4.81 -16.37
C VAL A 76 2.14 -4.52 -17.00
N ASN A 77 1.51 -5.54 -17.58
CA ASN A 77 0.19 -5.44 -18.22
C ASN A 77 -0.97 -5.38 -17.23
N GLN A 78 -0.69 -5.37 -15.92
CA GLN A 78 -1.70 -5.26 -14.85
C GLN A 78 -1.64 -3.89 -14.17
N ALA A 79 -1.06 -2.89 -14.85
CA ALA A 79 -0.99 -1.54 -14.32
C ALA A 79 -2.38 -0.89 -14.34
N VAL A 80 -2.75 -0.32 -13.20
CA VAL A 80 -3.96 0.47 -13.01
C VAL A 80 -3.57 1.95 -13.17
N PRO A 81 -4.36 2.77 -13.91
CA PRO A 81 -4.11 4.21 -13.97
C PRO A 81 -3.96 4.81 -12.57
N GLN A 82 -3.03 5.75 -12.43
CA GLN A 82 -2.68 6.41 -11.16
C GLN A 82 -2.01 5.51 -10.10
N MET A 83 -2.17 4.19 -10.14
CA MET A 83 -1.64 3.28 -9.11
C MET A 83 -0.47 2.41 -9.62
N GLY A 84 -0.35 2.20 -10.93
CA GLY A 84 0.63 1.26 -11.46
C GLY A 84 0.27 -0.19 -11.14
N VAL A 85 1.26 -1.07 -11.00
CA VAL A 85 1.05 -2.50 -10.81
C VAL A 85 1.05 -2.87 -9.33
N HIS A 86 0.00 -3.54 -8.89
CA HIS A 86 -0.16 -4.00 -7.50
C HIS A 86 0.49 -5.37 -7.32
N ALA A 87 1.45 -5.47 -6.41
CA ALA A 87 1.96 -6.73 -5.93
C ALA A 87 1.29 -7.10 -4.60
N SER A 88 0.78 -8.32 -4.54
CA SER A 88 0.01 -8.83 -3.39
C SER A 88 0.75 -9.94 -2.65
N PRO A 89 0.51 -10.13 -1.35
CA PRO A 89 0.98 -11.31 -0.62
C PRO A 89 0.45 -12.61 -1.26
N ASN A 90 1.32 -13.60 -1.41
CA ASN A 90 0.94 -14.92 -1.93
C ASN A 90 -0.13 -15.60 -1.08
N SER A 91 -0.17 -15.27 0.22
CA SER A 91 -1.18 -15.76 1.16
C SER A 91 -2.61 -15.39 0.78
N ASP A 92 -2.80 -14.29 0.05
CA ASP A 92 -4.12 -13.80 -0.35
C ASP A 92 -4.79 -14.71 -1.39
N PHE A 93 -3.99 -15.54 -2.07
CA PHE A 93 -4.46 -16.45 -3.11
C PHE A 93 -4.53 -17.91 -2.64
N LEU A 94 -4.29 -18.17 -1.36
CA LEU A 94 -4.40 -19.52 -0.81
C LEU A 94 -5.87 -19.95 -0.64
N PRO A 95 -6.20 -21.24 -0.82
CA PRO A 95 -7.54 -21.74 -0.56
C PRO A 95 -8.01 -21.39 0.87
N GLY A 96 -9.23 -20.84 0.97
CA GLY A 96 -9.80 -20.44 2.25
C GLY A 96 -9.36 -19.05 2.74
N PHE A 97 -8.65 -18.27 1.93
CA PHE A 97 -8.40 -16.85 2.22
C PHE A 97 -9.73 -16.12 2.49
N VAL A 98 -9.77 -15.37 3.59
CA VAL A 98 -10.90 -14.52 3.95
C VAL A 98 -10.41 -13.10 4.04
N PHE A 99 -10.73 -12.30 3.02
CA PHE A 99 -10.35 -10.91 3.02
C PHE A 99 -10.96 -10.16 4.21
N ARG A 100 -10.08 -9.54 5.01
CA ARG A 100 -10.40 -8.65 6.11
C ARG A 100 -9.43 -7.48 6.17
N GLU A 101 -8.16 -7.77 5.93
CA GLU A 101 -7.06 -6.84 5.80
C GLU A 101 -5.98 -7.44 4.90
N THR A 102 -5.25 -6.61 4.15
CA THR A 102 -4.00 -7.02 3.46
C THR A 102 -3.06 -5.82 3.32
N MET A 103 -1.83 -6.07 2.87
CA MET A 103 -0.81 -5.07 2.58
C MET A 103 -0.34 -5.23 1.14
N ILE A 104 -0.63 -4.25 0.31
CA ILE A 104 -0.26 -4.21 -1.10
C ILE A 104 0.95 -3.28 -1.30
N LEU A 105 1.75 -3.61 -2.30
CA LEU A 105 2.89 -2.81 -2.73
C LEU A 105 2.71 -2.41 -4.20
N GLY A 106 2.72 -1.10 -4.46
CA GLY A 106 2.51 -0.55 -5.81
C GLY A 106 3.81 -0.26 -6.53
N TYR A 107 3.89 -0.62 -7.80
CA TYR A 107 5.09 -0.44 -8.61
C TYR A 107 4.80 0.30 -9.92
N TRP A 108 5.75 1.13 -10.33
CA TRP A 108 5.74 1.80 -11.63
C TRP A 108 7.15 2.03 -12.12
N GLY A 109 7.44 1.72 -13.40
CA GLY A 109 8.77 1.89 -13.96
C GLY A 109 9.85 1.11 -13.19
N GLY A 110 9.49 -0.07 -12.68
CA GLY A 110 10.35 -0.93 -11.87
C GLY A 110 10.71 -0.39 -10.49
N SER A 111 10.05 0.66 -10.02
CA SER A 111 10.26 1.26 -8.69
C SER A 111 9.03 1.06 -7.80
N LEU A 112 9.25 0.87 -6.50
CA LEU A 112 8.16 0.91 -5.52
C LEU A 112 7.65 2.35 -5.40
N ILE A 113 6.35 2.56 -5.64
CA ILE A 113 5.72 3.88 -5.64
C ILE A 113 4.64 4.06 -4.57
N PHE A 114 4.19 3.01 -3.89
CA PHE A 114 3.38 3.14 -2.68
C PHE A 114 3.39 1.87 -1.82
N VAL A 115 2.95 2.03 -0.58
CA VAL A 115 2.48 0.95 0.30
C VAL A 115 1.00 1.17 0.60
N GLU A 116 0.20 0.11 0.68
CA GLU A 116 -1.26 0.20 0.76
C GLU A 116 -1.82 -0.86 1.72
N PRO A 117 -2.14 -0.48 2.96
CA PRO A 117 -3.09 -1.21 3.78
C PRO A 117 -4.47 -1.19 3.10
N MET A 118 -5.01 -2.36 2.80
CA MET A 118 -6.43 -2.50 2.48
C MET A 118 -7.14 -3.05 3.71
N ILE A 119 -8.21 -2.40 4.17
CA ILE A 119 -8.91 -2.81 5.39
C ILE A 119 -10.42 -2.81 5.14
N THR A 120 -11.04 -3.97 5.32
CA THR A 120 -12.49 -4.10 5.14
C THR A 120 -13.25 -3.26 6.15
N ARG A 121 -14.40 -2.74 5.73
CA ARG A 121 -15.31 -2.01 6.61
C ARG A 121 -15.67 -2.85 7.84
N ASP A 122 -15.97 -4.13 7.65
CA ASP A 122 -16.31 -5.05 8.75
C ASP A 122 -15.16 -5.24 9.75
N ARG A 123 -13.90 -5.13 9.30
CA ARG A 123 -12.74 -5.15 10.19
C ARG A 123 -12.62 -3.88 11.03
N LEU A 124 -12.92 -2.71 10.47
CA LEU A 124 -12.94 -1.46 11.21
C LEU A 124 -14.15 -1.37 12.16
N MET A 125 -15.29 -1.93 11.77
CA MET A 125 -16.50 -1.96 12.62
C MET A 125 -16.33 -2.81 13.89
N THR A 126 -15.29 -3.64 14.00
CA THR A 126 -14.96 -4.31 15.26
C THR A 126 -14.36 -3.37 16.30
N LYS A 127 -14.07 -2.10 15.94
CA LYS A 127 -13.64 -1.05 16.88
C LYS A 127 -12.44 -1.48 17.73
N SER A 128 -11.48 -2.13 17.09
CA SER A 128 -10.26 -2.65 17.72
C SER A 128 -9.03 -2.21 16.95
N THR A 129 -7.92 -2.06 17.69
CA THR A 129 -6.61 -1.80 17.10
C THR A 129 -6.16 -2.97 16.24
N LEU A 130 -5.54 -2.66 15.10
CA LEU A 130 -4.94 -3.64 14.21
C LEU A 130 -3.54 -3.19 13.80
N THR A 131 -2.65 -4.15 13.59
CA THR A 131 -1.27 -3.92 13.13
C THR A 131 -1.04 -4.78 11.89
N LEU A 132 -0.48 -4.18 10.85
CA LEU A 132 -0.01 -4.89 9.66
C LEU A 132 1.51 -4.72 9.52
N THR A 133 2.18 -5.79 9.12
CA THR A 133 3.58 -5.74 8.72
C THR A 133 3.65 -5.23 7.28
N ILE A 134 4.56 -4.28 7.03
CA ILE A 134 4.86 -3.82 5.67
C ILE A 134 6.10 -4.60 5.24
N ALA A 135 5.93 -5.49 4.26
CA ALA A 135 7.02 -6.33 3.79
C ALA A 135 8.14 -5.47 3.21
N GLU A 136 9.37 -5.85 3.51
CA GLU A 136 10.54 -5.03 3.24
C GLU A 136 11.28 -5.60 2.02
N PRO A 137 11.40 -4.84 0.92
CA PRO A 137 12.24 -5.23 -0.21
C PRO A 137 13.73 -5.32 0.20
N THR A 138 14.52 -6.12 -0.49
CA THR A 138 15.98 -6.16 -0.24
C THR A 138 16.62 -4.84 -0.64
N GLU A 139 16.22 -4.28 -1.79
CA GLU A 139 16.63 -2.96 -2.27
C GLU A 139 15.42 -2.10 -2.64
N LEU A 140 15.56 -0.78 -2.55
CA LEU A 140 14.57 0.19 -3.07
C LEU A 140 15.07 0.97 -4.28
N GLY A 141 16.37 0.85 -4.62
CA GLY A 141 17.02 1.69 -5.63
C GLY A 141 17.12 3.17 -5.23
N ARG A 142 16.97 3.48 -3.94
CA ARG A 142 17.18 4.82 -3.36
C ARG A 142 17.47 4.72 -1.87
N THR A 143 18.35 5.59 -1.39
CA THR A 143 18.59 5.76 0.05
C THR A 143 17.40 6.48 0.66
N THR A 144 16.69 5.84 1.59
CA THR A 144 15.52 6.43 2.27
C THR A 144 15.19 5.71 3.57
N ARG A 145 14.25 6.24 4.36
CA ARG A 145 13.63 5.50 5.47
C ARG A 145 12.34 4.84 5.00
N TYR A 146 12.26 3.52 5.18
CA TYR A 146 11.13 2.69 4.80
C TYR A 146 10.29 2.31 6.03
N PRO A 147 8.97 2.50 6.04
CA PRO A 147 8.12 2.03 7.13
C PRO A 147 7.97 0.50 7.07
N THR A 148 8.12 -0.18 8.20
CA THR A 148 7.95 -1.65 8.27
C THR A 148 6.67 -2.08 8.99
N ARG A 149 5.89 -1.11 9.48
CA ARG A 149 4.67 -1.35 10.24
C ARG A 149 3.60 -0.32 9.93
N PHE A 150 2.37 -0.79 9.74
CA PHE A 150 1.16 0.02 9.74
C PHE A 150 0.33 -0.27 10.99
N LEU A 151 -0.23 0.77 11.61
CA LEU A 151 -1.09 0.69 12.79
C LEU A 151 -2.40 1.44 12.52
N ALA A 152 -3.52 0.76 12.74
CA ALA A 152 -4.84 1.38 12.82
C ALA A 152 -5.33 1.25 14.26
N THR A 153 -5.25 2.36 15.01
CA THR A 153 -5.62 2.42 16.42
C THR A 153 -7.03 2.98 16.56
N TYR A 154 -7.91 2.26 17.24
CA TYR A 154 -9.23 2.76 17.56
C TYR A 154 -9.20 3.53 18.87
N ASP A 155 -9.74 4.75 18.86
CA ASP A 155 -9.99 5.56 20.05
C ASP A 155 -11.49 5.53 20.39
N ALA A 156 -11.82 4.80 21.47
CA ALA A 156 -13.19 4.67 21.93
C ALA A 156 -13.78 5.98 22.48
N GLY A 157 -12.95 6.92 22.96
CA GLY A 157 -13.41 8.19 23.51
C GLY A 157 -13.92 9.14 22.43
N ASN A 158 -13.33 9.08 21.24
CA ASN A 158 -13.66 9.94 20.12
C ASN A 158 -14.43 9.23 18.99
N ASP A 159 -14.60 7.90 19.07
CA ASP A 159 -15.13 7.04 18.00
C ASP A 159 -14.39 7.24 16.67
N THR A 160 -13.07 7.28 16.73
CA THR A 160 -12.20 7.50 15.57
C THR A 160 -11.12 6.44 15.43
N TYR A 161 -10.64 6.27 14.21
CA TYR A 161 -9.42 5.53 13.93
C TYR A 161 -8.28 6.51 13.62
N SER A 162 -7.10 6.23 14.18
CA SER A 162 -5.84 6.85 13.80
C SER A 162 -4.99 5.87 13.02
N PHE A 163 -4.50 6.28 11.85
CA PHE A 163 -3.67 5.48 10.97
C PHE A 163 -2.23 5.98 11.02
N ALA A 164 -1.27 5.09 11.22
CA ALA A 164 0.14 5.44 11.36
C ALA A 164 1.05 4.43 10.66
N PHE A 165 1.97 4.94 9.85
CA PHE A 165 3.14 4.22 9.37
C PHE A 165 4.28 4.40 10.39
N SER A 166 4.95 3.33 10.77
CA SER A 166 5.90 3.32 11.88
C SER A 166 7.01 2.28 11.70
N ASN A 167 7.93 2.24 12.67
CA ASN A 167 9.10 1.37 12.67
C ASN A 167 9.97 1.55 11.41
N PHE A 168 10.35 2.80 11.15
CA PHE A 168 11.13 3.15 9.97
C PHE A 168 12.56 2.62 10.05
N VAL A 169 13.01 1.98 8.97
CA VAL A 169 14.36 1.44 8.82
C VAL A 169 15.07 2.15 7.68
N ASN A 170 16.38 2.39 7.82
CA ASN A 170 17.17 2.97 6.75
C ASN A 170 17.41 1.92 5.66
N LYS A 171 17.08 2.25 4.42
CA LYS A 171 17.38 1.45 3.24
C LYS A 171 18.54 2.07 2.47
N PRO A 172 19.58 1.29 2.12
CA PRO A 172 20.63 1.76 1.24
C PRO A 172 20.10 1.89 -0.20
N GLY A 173 20.75 2.76 -0.97
CA GLY A 173 20.47 2.99 -2.39
C GLY A 173 20.86 1.81 -3.28
#